data_AF-A0A957QBQ5-F1
#
_entry.id   AF-A0A957QBQ5-F1
#
_cell.length_a   1.000
_cell.length_b   1.000
_cell.length_c   1.000
_cell.angle_alpha   90.00
_cell.angle_beta   90.00
_cell.angle_gamma   90.00
#
_symmetry.space_group_name_H-M   'P 1'
#
loop_
_entity.id
_entity.type
_entity.pdbx_description
1 polymer ?
#
loop_
_entity_poly.entity_id
_entity_poly.type
_entity_poly.pdbx_seq_one_letter_code
_entity_poly.pdbx_strand_id
1 'polypeptide(L)'
;MFRKILTAIMGDPSERELKRMRPTVEQINELEAEFERKSDEELKALTSEFRTRITDQTQSLREELAEAEHEYEAVAGTDEQRFARLEVERLQKDLLKLEEDLLNDVLPEAFAAVREASK
;
A
#
# COMPACT_ATOMS: atom_id res chain seq x y z
N MET A 1 -39.39 -10.01 -6.27
CA MET A 1 -38.68 -11.31 -6.33
C MET A 1 -37.32 -11.24 -7.02
N PHE A 2 -37.11 -10.41 -8.06
CA PHE A 2 -35.82 -10.29 -8.76
C PHE A 2 -34.61 -9.83 -7.91
N ARG A 3 -34.79 -8.93 -6.94
CA ARG A 3 -33.70 -8.49 -6.04
C ARG A 3 -33.08 -9.61 -5.19
N LYS A 4 -33.87 -10.60 -4.76
CA LYS A 4 -33.40 -11.72 -3.92
C LYS A 4 -32.58 -12.75 -4.71
N ILE A 5 -32.84 -12.87 -6.01
CA ILE A 5 -32.11 -13.78 -6.91
C ILE A 5 -30.79 -13.12 -7.34
N LEU A 6 -30.78 -11.80 -7.55
CA LEU A 6 -29.55 -11.05 -7.84
C LEU A 6 -28.55 -11.05 -6.66
N THR A 7 -29.01 -10.89 -5.41
CA THR A 7 -28.14 -11.04 -4.23
C THR A 7 -27.67 -12.47 -4.00
N ALA A 8 -28.48 -13.48 -4.33
CA ALA A 8 -28.08 -14.88 -4.21
C ALA A 8 -27.00 -15.29 -5.23
N ILE A 9 -26.92 -14.64 -6.39
CA ILE A 9 -25.93 -14.91 -7.43
C ILE A 9 -24.69 -14.01 -7.29
N MET A 10 -24.84 -12.78 -6.79
CA MET A 10 -23.74 -11.80 -6.66
C MET A 10 -23.05 -11.81 -5.29
N GLY A 11 -23.61 -12.53 -4.30
CA GLY A 11 -23.14 -12.60 -2.92
C GLY A 11 -23.42 -11.32 -2.13
N ASP A 12 -23.53 -11.43 -0.80
CA ASP A 12 -23.63 -10.26 0.09
C ASP A 12 -22.32 -9.44 0.00
N PRO A 13 -22.37 -8.15 -0.37
CA PRO A 13 -21.20 -7.28 -0.37
C PRO A 13 -20.41 -7.33 0.94
N SER A 14 -21.12 -7.41 2.08
CA SER A 14 -20.51 -7.47 3.40
C SER A 14 -19.70 -8.77 3.58
N GLU A 15 -20.28 -9.91 3.20
CA GLU A 15 -19.57 -11.19 3.22
C GLU A 15 -18.36 -11.21 2.28
N ARG A 16 -18.43 -10.51 1.14
CA ARG A 16 -17.31 -10.41 0.20
C ARG A 16 -16.15 -9.61 0.80
N GLU A 17 -16.42 -8.47 1.44
CA GLU A 17 -15.38 -7.71 2.13
C GLU A 17 -14.77 -8.50 3.29
N LEU A 18 -15.60 -9.15 4.11
CA LEU A 18 -15.10 -10.02 5.19
C LEU A 18 -14.20 -11.13 4.66
N LYS A 19 -14.56 -11.75 3.52
CA LYS A 19 -13.70 -12.77 2.88
C LYS A 19 -12.37 -12.20 2.38
N ARG A 20 -12.34 -10.95 1.92
CA ARG A 20 -11.10 -10.28 1.49
C ARG A 20 -10.18 -9.95 2.66
N MET A 21 -10.73 -9.57 3.82
CA MET A 21 -9.95 -9.20 5.00
C MET A 21 -9.43 -10.41 5.79
N ARG A 22 -10.11 -11.56 5.71
CA ARG A 22 -9.77 -12.77 6.47
C ARG A 22 -8.29 -13.17 6.40
N PRO A 23 -7.65 -13.25 5.21
CA PRO A 23 -6.23 -13.62 5.12
C PRO A 23 -5.33 -12.67 5.92
N THR A 24 -5.57 -11.36 5.82
CA THR A 24 -4.80 -10.35 6.58
C THR A 24 -5.01 -10.50 8.09
N VAL A 25 -6.25 -10.78 8.53
CA VAL A 25 -6.54 -11.02 9.95
C VAL A 25 -5.84 -12.28 10.46
N GLU A 26 -5.80 -13.34 9.66
CA GLU A 26 -5.08 -14.58 9.99
C GLU A 26 -3.57 -14.30 10.15
N GLN A 27 -2.96 -13.58 9.21
CA GLN A 27 -1.55 -13.15 9.31
C GLN A 27 -1.28 -12.32 10.58
N ILE A 28 -2.16 -11.36 10.92
CA ILE A 28 -2.03 -10.55 12.14
C ILE A 28 -2.07 -11.42 13.40
N ASN A 29 -2.95 -12.41 13.44
CA ASN A 29 -3.09 -13.29 14.60
C ASN A 29 -1.88 -14.22 14.75
N GLU A 30 -1.30 -14.69 13.65
CA GLU A 30 -0.07 -15.50 13.67
C GLU A 30 1.12 -14.74 14.27
N LEU A 31 1.18 -13.42 14.09
CA LEU A 31 2.22 -12.55 14.65
C LEU A 31 2.06 -12.28 16.16
N GLU A 32 0.91 -12.59 16.76
CA GLU A 32 0.60 -12.18 18.15
C GLU A 32 1.65 -12.65 19.16
N ALA A 33 1.98 -13.95 19.15
CA ALA A 33 2.92 -14.51 20.11
C ALA A 33 4.35 -13.94 19.95
N GLU A 34 4.72 -13.49 18.75
CA GLU A 34 6.01 -12.82 18.54
C GLU A 34 6.00 -11.40 19.10
N PHE A 35 4.93 -10.64 18.81
CA PHE A 35 4.83 -9.23 19.19
C PHE A 35 4.64 -9.04 20.69
N GLU A 36 3.94 -9.94 21.38
CA GLU A 36 3.84 -9.95 22.86
C GLU A 36 5.20 -10.07 23.57
N ARG A 37 6.25 -10.52 22.87
CA ARG A 37 7.60 -10.64 23.44
C ARG A 37 8.46 -9.42 23.19
N LYS A 38 8.00 -8.45 22.38
CA LYS A 38 8.76 -7.24 22.05
C LYS A 38 8.65 -6.20 23.18
N SER A 39 9.71 -5.43 23.40
CA SER A 39 9.67 -4.29 24.32
C SER A 39 9.04 -3.06 23.68
N ASP A 40 8.67 -2.07 24.49
CA ASP A 40 8.16 -0.77 24.02
C ASP A 40 9.13 -0.09 23.04
N GLU A 41 10.44 -0.17 23.29
CA GLU A 41 11.46 0.35 22.39
C GLU A 41 11.49 -0.38 21.05
N GLU A 42 11.37 -1.71 21.08
CA GLU A 42 11.32 -2.53 19.85
C GLU A 42 10.07 -2.22 19.03
N LEU A 43 8.90 -2.13 19.68
CA LEU A 43 7.64 -1.76 19.04
C LEU A 43 7.71 -0.35 18.42
N LYS A 44 8.36 0.60 19.10
CA LYS A 44 8.57 1.95 18.57
C LYS A 44 9.54 1.97 17.38
N ALA A 45 10.59 1.15 17.42
CA ALA A 45 11.59 1.07 16.37
C ALA A 45 11.00 0.59 15.02
N LEU A 46 10.00 -0.30 15.06
CA LEU A 46 9.33 -0.81 13.86
C LEU A 46 8.77 0.30 12.95
N THR A 47 8.28 1.40 13.53
CA THR A 47 7.80 2.54 12.72
C THR A 47 8.89 3.12 11.82
N SER A 48 10.12 3.22 12.35
CA SER A 48 11.27 3.71 11.57
C SER A 48 11.68 2.68 10.51
N GLU A 49 11.63 1.40 10.85
CA GLU A 49 11.94 0.31 9.93
C GLU A 49 10.98 0.30 8.74
N PHE A 50 9.66 0.35 8.97
CA PHE A 50 8.66 0.36 7.90
C PHE A 50 8.83 1.56 6.97
N ARG A 51 9.09 2.76 7.52
CA ARG A 51 9.34 3.96 6.71
C ARG A 51 10.58 3.81 5.83
N THR A 52 11.65 3.24 6.38
CA THR A 52 12.89 2.99 5.64
C THR A 52 12.63 1.97 4.53
N ARG A 53 11.98 0.84 4.86
CA ARG A 53 11.62 -0.21 3.91
C ARG A 53 10.80 0.30 2.72
N ILE A 54 9.83 1.19 2.96
CA ILE A 54 9.01 1.80 1.91
C ILE A 54 9.82 2.82 1.11
N THR A 55 10.60 3.66 1.78
CA THR A 55 11.39 4.72 1.12
C THR A 55 12.44 4.13 0.19
N ASP A 56 13.21 3.15 0.69
CA ASP A 56 14.28 2.53 -0.09
C ASP A 56 13.75 1.83 -1.35
N GLN A 57 12.60 1.15 -1.24
CA GLN A 57 12.00 0.45 -2.37
C GLN A 57 11.32 1.38 -3.38
N THR A 58 10.84 2.54 -2.94
CA THR A 58 10.22 3.54 -3.82
C THR A 58 11.21 4.55 -4.40
N GLN A 59 12.45 4.57 -3.91
CA GLN A 59 13.47 5.56 -4.25
C GLN A 59 13.70 5.66 -5.76
N SER A 60 13.92 4.55 -6.45
CA SER A 60 14.19 4.55 -7.90
C SER A 60 13.03 5.18 -8.69
N LEU A 61 11.79 4.75 -8.43
CA LEU A 61 10.63 5.28 -9.13
C LEU A 61 10.37 6.76 -8.81
N ARG A 62 10.69 7.21 -7.60
CA ARG A 62 10.61 8.63 -7.22
C ARG A 62 11.64 9.47 -7.97
N GLU A 63 12.86 8.96 -8.13
CA GLU A 63 13.91 9.63 -8.91
C GLU A 63 13.54 9.69 -10.40
N GLU A 64 13.08 8.58 -10.97
CA GLU A 64 12.59 8.50 -12.35
C GLU A 64 11.41 9.46 -12.58
N LEU A 65 10.44 9.49 -11.65
CA LEU A 65 9.31 10.41 -11.73
C LEU A 65 9.75 11.87 -11.68
N ALA A 66 10.68 12.23 -10.79
CA ALA A 66 11.18 13.59 -10.69
C ALA A 66 11.90 14.04 -11.97
N GLU A 67 12.65 13.13 -12.60
CA GLU A 67 13.30 13.39 -13.90
C GLU A 67 12.26 13.59 -15.01
N ALA A 68 11.25 12.71 -15.08
CA ALA A 68 10.17 12.83 -16.05
C ALA A 68 9.33 14.11 -15.87
N GLU A 69 9.10 14.54 -14.64
CA GLU A 69 8.42 15.81 -14.32
C GLU A 69 9.25 17.00 -14.82
N HIS A 70 10.56 16.99 -14.59
CA HIS A 70 11.46 18.02 -15.10
C HIS A 70 11.48 18.05 -16.64
N GLU A 71 11.50 16.88 -17.30
CA GLU A 71 11.41 16.79 -18.76
C GLU A 71 10.08 17.37 -19.27
N TYR A 72 8.96 17.01 -18.64
CA TYR A 72 7.63 17.54 -18.98
C TYR A 72 7.56 19.07 -18.91
N GLU A 73 8.18 19.67 -17.88
CA GLU A 73 8.28 21.13 -17.76
C GLU A 73 9.17 21.74 -18.85
N ALA A 74 10.29 21.09 -19.19
CA ALA A 74 11.24 21.57 -20.18
C ALA A 74 10.65 21.63 -21.61
N VAL A 75 9.70 20.75 -21.93
CA VAL A 75 9.04 20.68 -23.24
C VAL A 75 7.68 21.39 -23.27
N ALA A 76 7.36 22.23 -22.29
CA ALA A 76 6.05 22.86 -22.19
C ALA A 76 5.66 23.68 -23.44
N GLY A 77 4.46 23.43 -23.98
CA GLY A 77 3.92 24.10 -25.17
C GLY A 77 4.39 23.54 -26.51
N THR A 78 5.11 22.43 -26.51
CA THR A 78 5.57 21.71 -27.71
C THR A 78 4.75 20.44 -27.95
N ASP A 79 4.90 19.82 -29.13
CA ASP A 79 4.24 18.54 -29.42
C ASP A 79 4.81 17.40 -28.56
N GLU A 80 6.07 17.51 -28.16
CA GLU A 80 6.79 16.59 -27.27
C GLU A 80 6.19 16.54 -25.86
N GLN A 81 5.54 17.62 -25.41
CA GLN A 81 4.86 17.69 -24.11
C GLN A 81 3.86 16.56 -23.90
N ARG A 82 3.20 16.12 -24.98
CA ARG A 82 2.20 15.05 -24.91
C ARG A 82 2.81 13.71 -24.54
N PHE A 83 4.03 13.43 -25.01
CA PHE A 83 4.76 12.20 -24.69
C PHE A 83 5.33 12.24 -23.28
N ALA A 84 5.97 13.36 -22.90
CA ALA A 84 6.49 13.54 -21.54
C ALA A 84 5.38 13.40 -20.48
N ARG A 85 4.19 13.94 -20.77
CA ARG A 85 3.02 13.77 -19.89
C ARG A 85 2.62 12.31 -19.69
N LEU A 86 2.59 11.51 -20.75
CA LEU A 86 2.20 10.10 -20.66
C LEU A 86 3.19 9.31 -19.79
N GLU A 87 4.47 9.66 -19.86
CA GLU A 87 5.49 9.03 -19.05
C GLU A 87 5.37 9.40 -17.57
N VAL A 88 5.12 10.67 -17.25
CA VAL A 88 4.79 11.11 -15.88
C VAL A 88 3.56 10.36 -15.34
N GLU A 89 2.46 10.30 -16.11
CA GLU A 89 1.24 9.59 -15.70
C GLU A 89 1.50 8.09 -15.46
N ARG A 90 2.36 7.47 -16.27
CA ARG A 90 2.76 6.07 -16.10
C ARG A 90 3.55 5.88 -14.80
N LEU A 91 4.61 6.66 -14.59
CA LEU A 91 5.47 6.58 -13.42
C LEU A 91 4.71 6.87 -12.12
N GLN A 92 3.80 7.85 -12.12
CA GLN A 92 2.92 8.12 -10.98
C GLN A 92 2.06 6.92 -10.61
N LYS A 93 1.48 6.25 -11.61
CA LYS A 93 0.65 5.05 -11.38
C LYS A 93 1.49 3.88 -10.87
N ASP A 94 2.68 3.69 -11.43
CA ASP A 94 3.59 2.62 -11.03
C ASP A 94 4.10 2.84 -9.59
N LEU A 95 4.45 4.08 -9.23
CA LEU A 95 4.81 4.46 -7.86
C LEU A 95 3.66 4.22 -6.89
N LEU A 96 2.44 4.69 -7.21
CA LEU A 96 1.27 4.49 -6.35
C LEU A 96 0.99 3.02 -6.12
N LYS A 97 1.09 2.19 -7.16
CA LYS A 97 0.88 0.76 -7.04
C LYS A 97 1.94 0.11 -6.16
N LEU A 98 3.21 0.47 -6.34
CA LEU A 98 4.29 -0.04 -5.50
C LEU A 98 4.10 0.38 -4.03
N GLU A 99 3.72 1.64 -3.78
CA GLU A 99 3.42 2.11 -2.44
C GLU A 99 2.25 1.33 -1.82
N GLU A 100 1.18 1.07 -2.57
CA GLU A 100 0.05 0.25 -2.10
C GLU A 100 0.47 -1.18 -1.77
N ASP A 101 1.24 -1.83 -2.65
CA ASP A 101 1.73 -3.20 -2.45
C ASP A 101 2.61 -3.26 -1.17
N LEU A 102 3.55 -2.32 -1.02
CA LEU A 102 4.41 -2.25 0.16
C LEU A 102 3.66 -1.95 1.45
N LEU A 103 2.66 -1.07 1.40
CA LEU A 103 1.80 -0.77 2.54
C LEU A 103 0.99 -2.00 2.96
N ASN A 104 0.47 -2.77 2.00
CA ASN A 104 -0.24 -4.02 2.28
C ASN A 104 0.69 -5.09 2.85
N ASP A 105 1.94 -5.16 2.40
CA ASP A 105 2.93 -6.10 2.92
C ASP A 105 3.29 -5.81 4.39
N VAL A 106 3.46 -4.53 4.76
CA VAL A 106 3.78 -4.15 6.16
C VAL A 106 2.54 -4.08 7.05
N LEU A 107 1.33 -4.06 6.48
CA LEU A 107 0.07 -3.87 7.22
C LEU A 107 -0.10 -4.87 8.38
N PRO A 108 0.12 -6.19 8.23
CA PRO A 108 -0.05 -7.14 9.33
C PRO A 108 0.89 -6.85 10.50
N GLU A 109 2.17 -6.59 10.22
CA GLU A 109 3.20 -6.28 11.23
C GLU A 109 2.90 -4.95 11.93
N ALA A 110 2.53 -3.92 11.16
CA ALA A 110 2.19 -2.60 11.69
C ALA A 110 0.94 -2.66 12.58
N PHE A 111 -0.09 -3.42 12.18
CA PHE A 111 -1.28 -3.60 13.00
C PHE A 111 -0.97 -4.36 14.28
N ALA A 112 -0.17 -5.43 14.21
CA ALA A 112 0.25 -6.19 15.39
C ALA A 112 1.02 -5.31 16.38
N ALA A 113 1.92 -4.44 15.89
CA ALA A 113 2.65 -3.47 16.70
C ALA A 113 1.72 -2.52 17.45
N VAL A 114 0.76 -1.91 16.74
CA VAL A 114 -0.19 -0.96 17.34
C VAL A 114 -1.12 -1.66 18.34
N ARG A 115 -1.57 -2.88 18.02
CA ARG A 115 -2.41 -3.67 18.93
C ARG A 115 -1.67 -3.93 20.24
N GLU A 116 -0.41 -4.40 20.17
CA GLU A 116 0.37 -4.71 21.37
C GLU A 116 0.67 -3.45 22.19
N ALA A 117 1.09 -2.37 21.53
CA ALA A 117 1.36 -1.10 22.21
C ALA A 117 0.12 -0.43 22.84
N SER A 118 -1.09 -0.89 22.50
CA SER A 118 -2.35 -0.37 23.03
C SER A 118 -2.98 -1.26 24.11
N LYS A 119 -2.39 -2.43 24.42
CA LYS A 119 -2.86 -3.31 25.51
C LYS A 119 -2.55 -2.67 26.87
#